data_AF-A0A2N9H181-F1
#
_entry.id   AF-A0A2N9H181-F1
#
_cell.length_a   1.000
_cell.length_b   1.000
_cell.length_c   1.000
_cell.angle_alpha   90.00
_cell.angle_beta   90.00
_cell.angle_gamma   90.00
#
_symmetry.space_group_name_H-M   'P 1'
#
loop_
_entity.id
_entity.type
_entity.pdbx_description
1 polymer ?
#
loop_
_entity_poly.entity_id
_entity_poly.type
_entity_poly.pdbx_seq_one_letter_code
_entity_poly.pdbx_strand_id
1 'polypeptide(L)'
;MVFWEGYVSDEAMGTFAPIVVYWLYAGLYQLLPPLDNYRLHTKKEEDEKNCVPLSSVIKGVLLQQLVQATVAQALFMVCSSTQFNSIHFV
;
A
#
# COMPACT_ATOMS: atom_id res chain seq x y z
N MET A 1 -20.35 -11.86 -12.25
CA MET A 1 -20.13 -10.49 -12.78
C MET A 1 -19.85 -9.61 -11.58
N VAL A 2 -18.58 -9.32 -11.31
CA VAL A 2 -18.17 -8.49 -10.17
C VAL A 2 -18.30 -7.03 -10.61
N PHE A 3 -18.90 -6.19 -9.78
CA PHE A 3 -19.24 -4.79 -10.09
C PHE A 3 -18.02 -3.87 -10.31
N TRP A 4 -16.80 -4.42 -10.32
CA TRP A 4 -15.54 -3.69 -10.36
C TRP A 4 -14.64 -3.99 -11.57
N GLU A 5 -15.01 -4.94 -12.43
CA GLU A 5 -14.17 -5.33 -13.59
C GLU A 5 -13.84 -4.19 -14.56
N GLY A 6 -14.69 -3.16 -14.65
CA GLY A 6 -14.46 -2.01 -15.52
C GLY A 6 -13.61 -0.89 -14.92
N TYR A 7 -13.35 -0.93 -13.60
CA TYR A 7 -12.70 0.17 -12.88
C TYR A 7 -11.30 -0.19 -12.39
N VAL A 8 -11.03 -1.45 -12.03
CA VAL A 8 -9.74 -1.89 -11.50
C VAL A 8 -9.43 -3.33 -11.92
N SER A 9 -8.19 -3.56 -12.39
CA SER A 9 -7.70 -4.90 -12.76
C SER A 9 -7.80 -5.87 -11.58
N ASP A 10 -8.16 -7.13 -11.85
CA ASP A 10 -8.24 -8.21 -10.85
C ASP A 10 -6.93 -8.36 -10.05
N GLU A 11 -5.79 -8.07 -10.69
CA GLU A 11 -4.46 -8.11 -10.07
C GLU A 11 -4.31 -7.00 -9.01
N ALA A 12 -4.80 -5.80 -9.32
CA ALA A 12 -4.79 -4.68 -8.39
C ALA A 12 -5.79 -4.94 -7.24
N MET A 13 -6.98 -5.48 -7.55
CA MET A 13 -7.96 -5.86 -6.54
C MET A 13 -7.40 -6.89 -5.57
N GLY A 14 -6.70 -7.93 -6.06
CA GLY A 14 -6.04 -8.93 -5.22
C GLY A 14 -4.94 -8.35 -4.31
N THR A 15 -4.32 -7.25 -4.71
CA THR A 15 -3.27 -6.57 -3.93
C THR A 15 -3.87 -5.63 -2.87
N PHE A 16 -4.93 -4.90 -3.21
CA PHE A 16 -5.54 -3.92 -2.31
C PHE A 16 -6.58 -4.52 -1.36
N ALA A 17 -7.30 -5.57 -1.76
CA ALA A 17 -8.33 -6.21 -0.94
C ALA A 17 -7.84 -6.61 0.47
N PRO A 18 -6.71 -7.33 0.66
CA PRO A 18 -6.25 -7.69 2.00
C PRO A 18 -5.87 -6.47 2.85
N ILE A 19 -5.37 -5.40 2.23
CA ILE A 19 -5.06 -4.13 2.91
C ILE A 19 -6.36 -3.49 3.38
N VAL A 20 -7.34 -3.28 2.50
CA VAL A 20 -8.61 -2.63 2.87
C VAL A 20 -9.35 -3.43 3.95
N VAL A 21 -9.40 -4.76 3.82
CA VAL A 21 -10.05 -5.64 4.82
C VAL A 21 -9.36 -5.53 6.18
N TYR A 22 -8.03 -5.54 6.24
CA TYR A 22 -7.29 -5.36 7.49
C TYR A 22 -7.61 -4.00 8.13
N TRP A 23 -7.67 -2.94 7.34
CA TRP A 23 -7.96 -1.59 7.83
C TRP A 23 -9.39 -1.42 8.33
N LEU A 24 -10.34 -2.02 7.63
CA LEU A 24 -11.73 -2.00 8.04
C LEU A 24 -11.91 -2.77 9.35
N TYR A 25 -11.24 -3.92 9.51
CA TYR A 25 -11.24 -4.67 10.76
C TYR A 25 -10.57 -3.91 11.91
N ALA A 26 -9.40 -3.32 11.69
CA ALA A 26 -8.69 -2.51 12.68
C ALA A 26 -9.50 -1.25 13.08
N GLY A 27 -10.11 -0.57 12.11
CA GLY A 27 -10.97 0.59 12.35
C GLY A 27 -12.25 0.25 13.11
N LEU A 28 -12.87 -0.89 12.81
CA LEU A 28 -14.00 -1.40 13.59
C LEU A 28 -13.59 -1.74 15.02
N TYR A 29 -12.41 -2.32 15.22
CA TYR A 29 -11.85 -2.55 16.55
C TYR A 29 -11.62 -1.27 17.35
N GLN A 30 -11.20 -0.19 16.67
CA GLN A 30 -11.01 1.14 17.28
C GLN A 30 -12.34 1.80 17.68
N LEU A 31 -13.42 1.51 16.93
CA LEU A 31 -14.77 2.03 17.19
C LEU A 31 -15.48 1.32 18.34
N LEU A 32 -15.05 0.10 18.70
CA LEU A 32 -15.59 -0.59 19.86
C LEU A 32 -15.20 0.18 21.13
N PRO A 33 -16.17 0.47 22.02
CA PRO A 33 -15.87 1.11 23.29
C PRO A 33 -14.91 0.23 24.10
N PRO A 34 -13.96 0.81 24.85
CA PRO A 34 -13.03 0.02 25.63
C PRO A 34 -13.79 -0.85 26.63
N LEU A 35 -13.73 -2.18 26.47
CA LEU A 35 -14.30 -3.17 27.40
C LEU A 35 -13.43 -3.26 28.67
N ASP A 36 -13.21 -2.12 29.34
CA ASP A 36 -12.34 -2.02 30.52
C ASP A 36 -12.80 -2.89 31.69
N ASN A 37 -14.10 -3.15 31.80
CA ASN A 37 -14.68 -3.99 32.86
C ASN A 37 -14.51 -5.51 32.65
N TYR A 38 -13.99 -5.95 31.49
CA TYR A 38 -13.79 -7.37 31.15
C TYR A 38 -12.32 -7.73 30.89
N ARG A 39 -11.37 -6.83 31.17
CA ARG A 39 -9.93 -7.04 30.89
C ARG A 39 -9.21 -7.74 32.05
N LEU A 40 -8.47 -8.81 31.73
CA LEU A 40 -7.59 -9.51 32.66
C LEU A 40 -6.16 -8.91 32.72
N HIS A 41 -5.74 -8.12 31.73
CA HIS A 41 -4.40 -7.50 31.64
C HIS A 41 -4.48 -5.96 31.50
N THR A 42 -3.61 -5.28 32.25
CA THR A 42 -3.41 -3.82 32.30
C THR A 42 -3.01 -3.24 30.94
N LYS A 43 -3.55 -2.06 30.59
CA LYS A 43 -3.35 -1.32 29.32
C LYS A 43 -1.89 -1.08 28.87
N LYS A 44 -0.93 -1.29 29.77
CA LYS A 44 0.48 -0.91 29.57
C LYS A 44 1.22 -1.80 28.55
N GLU A 45 0.80 -3.05 28.35
CA GLU A 45 1.46 -3.98 27.41
C GLU A 45 1.00 -3.81 25.94
N GLU A 46 -0.15 -3.17 25.71
CA GLU A 46 -0.78 -3.04 24.39
C GLU A 46 -0.26 -1.80 23.63
N ASP A 47 -0.03 -0.70 24.35
CA ASP A 47 0.53 0.54 23.80
C ASP A 47 2.03 0.41 23.45
N GLU A 48 2.76 -0.53 24.08
CA GLU A 48 4.17 -0.82 23.76
C GLU A 48 4.32 -1.67 22.49
N LYS A 49 3.27 -2.39 22.07
CA LYS A 49 3.24 -3.18 20.82
C LYS A 49 2.77 -2.34 19.64
N ASN A 50 3.48 -1.22 19.45
CA ASN A 50 3.58 -0.37 18.26
C ASN A 50 2.94 -0.94 16.98
N CYS A 51 1.62 -0.76 16.86
CA CYS A 51 0.94 -0.89 15.58
C CYS A 51 1.54 0.17 14.66
N VAL A 52 2.12 -0.27 13.54
CA VAL A 52 2.72 0.61 12.54
C VAL A 52 1.70 1.70 12.21
N PRO A 53 1.95 2.97 12.54
CA PRO A 53 0.93 3.99 12.43
C PRO A 53 0.53 4.14 10.98
N LEU A 54 -0.74 4.49 10.74
CA LEU A 54 -1.31 4.69 9.41
C LEU A 54 -0.48 5.67 8.57
N SER A 55 0.15 6.65 9.23
CA SER A 55 1.11 7.57 8.63
C SER A 55 2.35 6.88 8.05
N SER A 56 2.80 5.78 8.64
CA SER A 56 3.92 4.97 8.14
C SER A 56 3.53 4.20 6.89
N VAL A 57 2.31 3.68 6.81
CA VAL A 57 1.81 3.00 5.59
C VAL A 57 1.69 4.00 4.44
N ILE A 58 1.12 5.18 4.68
CA ILE A 58 1.01 6.25 3.68
C ILE A 58 2.40 6.69 3.20
N LYS A 59 3.36 6.85 4.13
CA LYS A 59 4.76 7.14 3.78
C LYS A 59 5.40 6.03 2.96
N GLY A 60 5.12 4.77 3.29
CA GLY A 60 5.59 3.61 2.53
C GLY A 60 5.08 3.61 1.08
N VAL A 61 3.78 3.84 0.89
CA VAL A 61 3.16 3.87 -0.44
C VAL A 61 3.69 5.04 -1.28
N LEU A 62 3.80 6.25 -0.69
CA LEU A 62 4.37 7.41 -1.39
C LEU A 62 5.83 7.19 -1.78
N LEU A 63 6.62 6.58 -0.90
CA LEU A 63 8.01 6.24 -1.19
C LEU A 63 8.11 5.22 -2.32
N GLN A 64 7.27 4.17 -2.30
CA GLN A 64 7.22 3.18 -3.37
C GLN A 64 6.84 3.78 -4.72
N GLN A 65 5.83 4.66 -4.76
CA GLN A 65 5.41 5.35 -5.98
C GLN A 65 6.52 6.24 -6.53
N LEU A 66 7.24 6.95 -5.65
CA LEU A 66 8.34 7.83 -6.05
C LEU A 66 9.52 7.03 -6.62
N VAL A 67 9.87 5.90 -6.00
CA VAL A 67 10.92 5.00 -6.49
C VAL A 67 10.53 4.38 -7.84
N GLN A 68 9.31 3.84 -7.96
CA GLN A 68 8.84 3.27 -9.24
C GLN A 68 8.82 4.31 -10.36
N ALA A 69 8.31 5.51 -10.10
CA ALA A 69 8.27 6.58 -11.10
C ALA A 69 9.69 6.96 -11.54
N THR A 70 10.62 7.12 -10.59
CA THR A 70 12.02 7.47 -10.89
C THR A 70 12.70 6.38 -11.73
N VAL A 71 12.54 5.12 -11.35
CA VAL A 71 13.11 3.97 -12.07
C VAL A 71 12.54 3.88 -13.47
N ALA A 72 11.22 4.03 -13.64
CA ALA A 72 10.56 4.00 -14.94
C ALA A 72 11.07 5.14 -15.86
N GLN A 73 11.18 6.36 -15.32
CA GLN A 73 11.67 7.52 -16.06
C GLN A 73 13.12 7.32 -16.53
N ALA A 74 13.98 6.81 -15.64
CA ALA A 74 15.38 6.54 -15.95
C ALA A 74 15.54 5.45 -17.01
N LEU A 75 14.80 4.34 -16.87
CA LEU A 75 14.78 3.26 -17.86
C LEU A 75 14.27 3.74 -19.22
N PHE A 76 13.21 4.57 -19.23
CA PHE A 76 12.69 5.13 -20.48
C PHE A 76 13.72 6.03 -21.17
N MET A 77 14.42 6.87 -20.42
CA MET A 77 15.46 7.74 -20.97
C MET A 77 16.63 6.93 -21.58
N VAL A 78 17.11 5.89 -20.89
CA VAL A 78 18.21 5.02 -21.39
C VAL A 78 17.75 4.13 -22.56
N CYS A 79 16.52 3.64 -22.53
CA CYS A 79 15.98 2.84 -23.61
C CYS A 79 15.72 3.69 -24.87
N SER A 80 15.20 4.92 -24.70
CA SER A 80 14.95 5.85 -25.81
C SER A 80 16.23 6.25 -26.54
N SER A 81 17.34 6.47 -25.82
CA SER A 81 18.65 6.76 -26.44
C SER A 81 19.23 5.53 -27.16
N THR A 82 19.02 4.33 -26.61
CA THR A 82 19.44 3.07 -27.25
C THR A 82 18.65 2.81 -28.55
N GLN A 83 17.33 3.07 -28.54
CA GLN A 83 16.48 2.96 -29.73
C GLN A 83 16.88 3.99 -30.79
N PHE A 84 17.11 5.24 -30.41
CA PHE A 84 17.56 6.29 -31.33
C PHE A 84 18.90 5.94 -32.01
N ASN A 85 19.86 5.39 -31.25
CA ASN A 85 21.16 5.02 -31.81
C ASN A 85 21.08 3.77 -32.72
N SER A 86 20.15 2.85 -32.47
CA SER A 86 19.91 1.70 -33.36
C SER A 86 19.25 2.09 -34.69
N ILE A 87 18.39 3.12 -34.70
CA ILE A 87 17.73 3.60 -35.93
C ILE A 87 18.72 4.35 -36.84
N HIS A 88 19.79 4.93 -36.29
CA HIS A 88 20.81 5.64 -37.07
C HIS A 88 21.86 4.71 -37.72
N PHE A 89 21.90 3.42 -37.35
CA PHE A 89 22.83 2.42 -37.90
C PHE A 89 22.18 1.41 -38.85
N VAL A 90 20.89 1.58 -39.18
CA VAL A 90 20.13 0.81 -40.19
C VAL A 90 19.74 1.75 -41.32
#